data_AF-A0A2V8V2J9-F1
#
_entry.id   AF-A0A2V8V2J9-F1
#
_cell.length_a   1.000
_cell.length_b   1.000
_cell.length_c   1.000
_cell.angle_alpha   90.00
_cell.angle_beta   90.00
_cell.angle_gamma   90.00
#
_symmetry.space_group_name_H-M   'P 1'
#
loop_
_entity.id
_entity.type
_entity.pdbx_description
1 polymer ?
#
loop_
_entity_poly.entity_id
_entity_poly.type
_entity_poly.pdbx_seq_one_letter_code
_entity_poly.pdbx_strand_id
1 'polypeptide(L)'
;MMPMRWIAVTQGYGRTLMVSDNLHCQPAIAEVRARVQSGELGRPLYFLANSFGLHHPAGWRTKALHMGGGLVIDTGVRPIRAVRLIFGEPDSVFAARGPQVHASMEG
;
A
#
# COMPACT_ATOMS: atom_id res chain seq x y z
N MET A 1 22.60 7.17 -2.52
CA MET A 1 21.46 6.81 -1.65
C MET A 1 21.90 5.59 -0.82
N MET A 2 21.97 5.69 0.52
CA MET A 2 22.31 4.52 1.33
C MET A 2 21.16 3.51 1.29
N PRO A 3 21.42 2.20 1.08
CA PRO A 3 20.36 1.20 1.12
C PRO A 3 19.71 1.18 2.51
N MET A 4 18.37 1.09 2.53
CA MET A 4 17.59 0.92 3.76
C MET A 4 18.21 -0.22 4.61
N ARG A 5 18.37 0.02 5.92
CA ARG A 5 19.15 -0.83 6.85
C ARG A 5 18.86 -2.33 6.71
N TRP A 6 17.59 -2.71 6.55
CA TRP A 6 17.17 -4.10 6.37
C TRP A 6 17.67 -4.73 5.06
N ILE A 7 17.61 -4.00 3.95
CA ILE A 7 18.10 -4.47 2.64
C ILE A 7 19.61 -4.72 2.73
N ALA A 8 20.36 -3.75 3.28
CA ALA A 8 21.80 -3.83 3.42
C ALA A 8 22.24 -5.04 4.27
N VAL A 9 21.58 -5.25 5.41
CA VAL A 9 21.85 -6.38 6.31
C VAL A 9 21.57 -7.71 5.60
N THR A 10 20.38 -7.88 5.02
CA THR A 10 20.00 -9.13 4.38
C THR A 10 20.91 -9.48 3.19
N GLN A 11 21.29 -8.49 2.38
CA GLN A 11 22.26 -8.67 1.31
C GLN A 11 23.64 -9.08 1.84
N GLY A 12 24.12 -8.45 2.92
CA GLY A 12 25.40 -8.79 3.55
C GLY A 12 25.47 -10.24 4.06
N TYR A 13 24.32 -10.82 4.43
CA TYR A 13 24.21 -12.23 4.83
C TYR A 13 23.88 -13.19 3.68
N GLY A 14 23.78 -12.70 2.43
CA GLY A 14 23.42 -13.53 1.28
C GLY A 14 22.03 -14.16 1.39
N ARG A 15 21.09 -13.47 2.07
CA ARG A 15 19.71 -13.95 2.25
C ARG A 15 18.73 -13.15 1.40
N THR A 16 17.55 -13.71 1.18
CA THR A 16 16.43 -13.02 0.52
C THR A 16 15.56 -12.32 1.56
N LEU A 17 15.25 -11.05 1.33
CA LEU A 17 14.27 -10.29 2.11
C LEU A 17 13.00 -10.15 1.27
N MET A 18 11.85 -10.50 1.85
CA MET A 18 10.54 -10.36 1.22
C MET A 18 9.58 -9.67 2.18
N VAL A 19 8.81 -8.71 1.66
CA VAL A 19 7.64 -8.19 2.36
C VAL A 19 6.46 -9.07 2.00
N SER A 20 5.76 -9.58 3.01
CA SER A 20 4.59 -10.46 2.82
C SER A 20 3.38 -9.66 2.35
N ASP A 21 3.38 -9.33 1.06
CA ASP A 21 2.30 -8.64 0.37
C ASP A 21 1.64 -9.62 -0.60
N ASN A 22 0.45 -10.10 -0.24
CA ASN A 22 -0.23 -11.15 -0.97
C ASN A 22 -0.82 -10.68 -2.31
N LEU A 23 -0.87 -9.38 -2.60
CA LEU A 23 -1.42 -8.84 -3.86
C LEU A 23 -0.70 -9.41 -5.09
N HIS A 24 0.60 -9.72 -4.99
CA HIS A 24 1.35 -10.37 -6.07
C HIS A 24 0.84 -11.76 -6.44
N CYS A 25 0.28 -12.47 -5.47
CA CYS A 25 -0.18 -13.84 -5.63
C CYS A 25 -1.70 -13.91 -5.89
N GLN A 26 -2.40 -12.77 -5.88
CA GLN A 26 -3.84 -12.74 -6.12
C GLN A 26 -4.13 -12.86 -7.62
N PRO A 27 -4.88 -13.89 -8.07
CA PRO A 27 -5.19 -14.09 -9.49
C PRO A 27 -5.87 -12.88 -10.13
N ALA A 28 -6.76 -12.21 -9.40
CA ALA A 28 -7.47 -11.03 -9.88
C ALA A 28 -6.52 -9.86 -10.22
N ILE A 29 -5.45 -9.65 -9.44
CA ILE A 29 -4.45 -8.61 -9.73
C ILE A 29 -3.66 -8.97 -10.99
N ALA A 30 -3.24 -10.23 -11.12
CA ALA A 30 -2.53 -10.70 -12.30
C ALA A 30 -3.38 -10.59 -13.57
N GLU A 31 -4.66 -10.94 -13.48
CA GLU A 31 -5.62 -10.86 -14.58
C GLU A 31 -5.85 -9.40 -15.02
N VAL A 32 -6.18 -8.50 -14.08
CA VAL A 32 -6.40 -7.08 -14.41
C VAL A 32 -5.14 -6.47 -15.03
N ARG A 33 -3.95 -6.78 -14.48
CA ARG A 33 -2.68 -6.34 -15.05
C ARG A 33 -2.50 -6.83 -16.49
N ALA A 34 -2.79 -8.11 -16.77
CA ALA A 34 -2.66 -8.66 -18.11
C ALA A 34 -3.60 -7.98 -19.12
N ARG A 35 -4.85 -7.72 -18.74
CA ARG A 35 -5.84 -7.02 -19.59
C ARG A 35 -5.49 -5.55 -19.84
N VAL A 36 -4.91 -4.88 -18.84
CA VAL A 36 -4.37 -3.52 -19.02
C VAL A 36 -3.18 -3.54 -19.98
N GLN A 37 -2.25 -4.48 -19.81
CA GLN A 37 -1.04 -4.58 -20.65
C GLN A 37 -1.35 -5.01 -22.09
N SER A 38 -2.38 -5.82 -22.31
CA SER A 38 -2.79 -6.24 -23.66
C SER A 38 -3.51 -5.14 -24.44
N GLY A 39 -3.91 -4.04 -23.78
CA GLY A 39 -4.72 -2.99 -24.38
C GLY A 39 -6.20 -3.34 -24.53
N GLU A 40 -6.68 -4.45 -23.94
CA GLU A 40 -8.09 -4.86 -23.98
C GLU A 40 -9.03 -3.76 -23.47
N LEU A 41 -8.59 -3.00 -22.47
CA LEU A 41 -9.34 -1.89 -21.87
C LEU A 41 -9.11 -0.54 -22.56
N GLY A 42 -8.38 -0.52 -23.69
CA GLY A 42 -7.92 0.71 -24.31
C GLY A 42 -6.94 1.47 -23.41
N ARG A 43 -7.13 2.79 -23.24
CA ARG A 43 -6.33 3.61 -22.33
C ARG A 43 -7.09 3.79 -21.00
N PRO A 44 -6.66 3.15 -19.89
CA PRO A 44 -7.22 3.42 -18.58
C PRO A 44 -7.07 4.91 -18.23
N LEU A 45 -8.16 5.56 -17.84
CA LEU A 45 -8.15 6.98 -17.48
C LEU A 45 -8.16 7.19 -15.96
N TYR A 46 -8.88 6.34 -15.24
CA TYR A 46 -9.06 6.47 -13.80
C TYR A 46 -9.03 5.10 -13.13
N PHE A 47 -8.40 5.05 -11.97
CA PHE A 47 -8.52 3.96 -11.01
C PHE A 47 -9.04 4.54 -9.70
N LEU A 48 -10.16 4.03 -9.23
CA LEU A 48 -10.74 4.43 -7.96
C LEU A 48 -10.74 3.22 -7.02
N ALA A 49 -10.05 3.35 -5.90
CA ALA A 49 -10.12 2.39 -4.82
C ALA A 49 -10.59 3.08 -3.55
N ASN A 50 -11.61 2.50 -2.94
CA ASN A 50 -12.14 2.94 -1.66
C ASN A 50 -12.01 1.79 -0.67
N SER A 51 -11.74 2.12 0.58
CA SER A 51 -11.80 1.19 1.69
C SER A 51 -12.96 1.58 2.58
N PHE A 52 -13.87 0.65 2.82
CA PHE A 52 -15.00 0.83 3.72
C PHE A 52 -14.94 -0.26 4.78
N GLY A 53 -15.23 0.11 6.03
CA GLY A 53 -15.28 -0.82 7.13
C GLY A 53 -15.73 -0.12 8.40
N LEU A 54 -16.54 -0.81 9.19
CA LEU A 54 -16.88 -0.38 10.55
C LEU A 54 -15.88 -1.04 11.49
N HIS A 55 -14.75 -0.37 11.73
CA HIS A 55 -13.75 -0.83 12.68
C HIS A 55 -13.39 0.29 13.65
N HIS A 56 -13.47 0.00 14.95
CA HIS A 56 -13.00 0.90 15.99
C HIS A 56 -11.53 0.60 16.29
N PRO A 57 -10.59 1.52 16.00
CA PRO A 57 -9.17 1.30 16.25
C PRO A 57 -8.94 1.12 17.76
N ALA A 58 -8.13 0.12 18.12
CA ALA A 58 -7.85 -0.23 19.51
C ALA A 58 -6.41 -0.74 19.68
N GLY A 59 -5.93 -0.74 20.91
CA GLY A 59 -4.61 -1.25 21.29
C GLY A 59 -3.47 -0.44 20.65
N TRP A 60 -2.42 -1.14 20.18
CA TRP A 60 -1.26 -0.50 19.57
C TRP A 60 -1.61 0.34 18.34
N ARG A 61 -2.75 0.06 17.67
CA ARG A 61 -3.20 0.80 16.50
C ARG A 61 -3.60 2.25 16.76
N THR A 62 -3.85 2.60 18.01
CA THR A 62 -4.17 3.98 18.40
C THR A 62 -2.94 4.76 18.84
N LYS A 63 -1.76 4.13 18.86
CA LYS A 63 -0.52 4.70 19.39
C LYS A 63 0.42 5.09 18.24
N ALA A 64 0.72 6.37 18.10
CA ALA A 64 1.45 6.90 16.95
C ALA A 64 2.85 6.26 16.83
N LEU A 65 3.55 6.11 17.96
CA LEU A 65 4.88 5.51 18.01
C LEU A 65 4.89 4.03 17.59
N HIS A 66 3.83 3.28 17.87
CA HIS A 66 3.75 1.85 17.55
C HIS A 66 3.27 1.61 16.12
N MET A 67 2.33 2.43 15.63
CA MET A 67 1.81 2.30 14.26
C MET A 67 2.74 2.84 13.19
N GLY A 68 3.52 3.89 13.51
CA GLY A 68 4.28 4.63 12.51
C GLY A 68 3.42 5.40 11.51
N GLY A 69 2.11 5.50 11.73
CA GLY A 69 1.15 6.21 10.89
C GLY A 69 -0.30 5.87 11.24
N GLY A 70 -1.22 6.25 10.34
CA GLY A 70 -2.65 5.97 10.51
C GLY A 70 -3.17 4.92 9.52
N LEU A 71 -4.39 5.14 9.02
CA LEU A 71 -5.06 4.26 8.06
C LEU A 71 -4.21 3.97 6.82
N VAL A 72 -3.41 4.95 6.37
CA VAL A 72 -2.51 4.77 5.22
C VAL A 72 -1.53 3.63 5.44
N ILE A 73 -0.94 3.51 6.64
CA ILE A 73 0.00 2.42 6.97
C ILE A 73 -0.74 1.10 7.23
N ASP A 74 -1.88 1.14 7.92
CA ASP A 74 -2.63 -0.07 8.30
C ASP A 74 -3.25 -0.77 7.08
N THR A 75 -4.00 -0.03 6.26
CA THR A 75 -4.78 -0.62 5.15
C THR A 75 -4.63 0.12 3.82
N GLY A 76 -4.31 1.41 3.84
CA GLY A 76 -4.14 2.24 2.64
C GLY A 76 -2.94 1.84 1.76
N VAL A 77 -1.96 1.13 2.31
CA VAL A 77 -0.83 0.56 1.54
C VAL A 77 -1.31 -0.40 0.46
N ARG A 78 -2.43 -1.11 0.67
CA ARG A 78 -2.93 -2.12 -0.28
C ARG A 78 -3.42 -1.50 -1.60
N PRO A 79 -4.35 -0.53 -1.62
CA PRO A 79 -4.76 0.11 -2.88
C PRO A 79 -3.59 0.85 -3.55
N ILE A 80 -2.68 1.46 -2.79
CA ILE A 80 -1.45 2.07 -3.35
C ILE A 80 -0.61 1.01 -4.06
N ARG A 81 -0.42 -0.17 -3.45
CA ARG A 81 0.30 -1.27 -4.09
C ARG A 81 -0.41 -1.77 -5.34
N ALA A 82 -1.72 -1.96 -5.28
CA ALA A 82 -2.50 -2.46 -6.41
C ALA A 82 -2.34 -1.56 -7.65
N VAL A 83 -2.42 -0.23 -7.48
CA VAL A 83 -2.15 0.73 -8.56
C VAL A 83 -0.75 0.51 -9.15
N ARG A 84 0.26 0.36 -8.30
CA ARG A 84 1.64 0.18 -8.76
C ARG A 84 1.86 -1.13 -9.51
N LEU A 85 1.20 -2.20 -9.09
CA LEU A 85 1.28 -3.50 -9.78
C LEU A 85 0.58 -3.48 -11.13
N ILE A 86 -0.55 -2.80 -11.24
CA ILE A 86 -1.39 -2.79 -12.45
C ILE A 86 -0.87 -1.77 -13.46
N PHE A 87 -0.54 -0.55 -13.03
CA PHE A 87 -0.24 0.58 -13.90
C PHE A 87 1.21 1.06 -13.87
N GLY A 88 2.03 0.56 -12.94
CA GLY A 88 3.42 1.02 -12.76
C GLY A 88 3.56 2.15 -11.73
N GLU A 89 4.74 2.76 -11.67
CA GLU A 89 5.04 3.80 -10.68
C GLU A 89 4.36 5.13 -11.02
N PRO A 90 3.85 5.87 -10.02
CA PRO A 90 3.24 7.17 -10.25
C PRO A 90 4.30 8.26 -10.53
N ASP A 91 3.99 9.17 -11.47
CA ASP A 91 4.84 10.34 -11.76
C ASP A 91 4.71 11.45 -10.69
N SER A 92 3.55 11.54 -10.05
CA SER A 92 3.27 12.53 -9.00
C SER A 92 2.26 12.00 -7.99
N VAL A 93 2.28 12.57 -6.78
CA VAL A 93 1.39 12.19 -5.69
C VAL A 93 0.82 13.45 -5.05
N PHE A 94 -0.48 13.43 -4.81
CA PHE A 94 -1.18 14.41 -3.99
C PHE A 94 -1.88 13.68 -2.84
N ALA A 95 -1.90 14.29 -1.66
CA ALA A 95 -2.58 13.75 -0.49
C ALA A 95 -3.34 14.86 0.24
N ALA A 96 -4.55 14.54 0.69
CA ALA A 96 -5.32 15.36 1.60
C ALA A 96 -5.79 14.49 2.78
N ARG A 97 -5.83 15.09 3.98
CA ARG A 97 -6.29 14.43 5.20
C ARG A 97 -7.64 15.03 5.59
N GLY A 98 -8.63 14.17 5.80
CA GLY A 98 -9.90 14.57 6.42
C GLY A 98 -9.76 14.79 7.94
N PRO A 99 -10.81 15.28 8.60
CA PRO A 99 -10.82 15.42 10.06
C PRO A 99 -10.58 14.09 10.75
N GLN A 100 -9.89 14.12 11.90
CA GLN A 100 -9.80 12.95 12.75
C GLN A 100 -11.14 12.67 13.42
N VAL A 101 -11.74 11.53 13.09
CA VAL A 101 -13.03 11.11 13.67
C VAL A 101 -12.90 10.22 14.89
N HIS A 102 -11.74 9.57 15.09
CA HIS A 102 -11.46 8.74 16.26
C HIS A 102 -10.57 9.49 17.26
N ALA A 103 -11.17 10.07 18.30
CA ALA A 103 -10.46 10.84 19.32
C ALA A 103 -9.43 10.03 20.13
N SER A 104 -9.54 8.69 20.14
CA SER A 104 -8.60 7.81 20.82
C SER A 104 -7.30 7.55 20.05
N MET A 105 -7.24 7.89 18.76
CA MET A 105 -6.04 7.75 17.95
C MET A 105 -5.09 8.93 18.19
N GLU A 106 -3.81 8.64 18.41
CA GLU A 106 -2.76 9.65 18.43
C GLU A 106 -2.38 10.06 16.99
N GLY A 107 -2.17 11.35 16.76
CA GLY A 107 -1.79 11.93 15.46
C GLY A 107 -2.95 12.60 14.74
#